data_AF-A0A4Q4BNP6-F1
#
_entry.id   AF-A0A4Q4BNP6-F1
#
_cell.length_a   1.000
_cell.length_b   1.000
_cell.length_c   1.000
_cell.angle_alpha   90.00
_cell.angle_beta   90.00
_cell.angle_gamma   90.00
#
_symmetry.space_group_name_H-M   'P 1'
#
loop_
_entity.id
_entity.type
_entity.pdbx_description
1 polymer ?
#
loop_
_entity_poly.entity_id
_entity_poly.type
_entity_poly.pdbx_seq_one_letter_code
_entity_poly.pdbx_strand_id
1 'polypeptide(L)'
;LQPALGRVGGIWEAKKIAAMAEIFNAEMAPHLYAGPVEWAANVHFAASIPNLLIAETIETGGAFHQKLIRNSIKWEDGYIIPPEAPGLGIDFDEDVARTHPYTGTALHLQMQEAPCDYRHGNRFEGGAPSSIT
;
A
#
# COMPACT_ATOMS: atom_id res chain seq x y z
N LEU A 1 3.57 -4.15 13.65
CA LEU A 1 3.16 -5.19 12.67
C LEU A 1 2.77 -4.51 11.37
N GLN A 2 3.12 -5.09 10.21
CA GLN A 2 2.96 -4.46 8.90
C GLN A 2 2.04 -5.25 7.97
N PRO A 3 0.72 -5.33 8.26
CA PRO A 3 -0.19 -6.09 7.42
C PRO A 3 -0.44 -5.35 6.09
N ALA A 4 -0.41 -6.10 5.00
CA ALA A 4 -1.04 -5.69 3.73
C ALA A 4 -2.52 -6.10 3.80
N LEU A 5 -3.45 -5.15 3.87
CA LEU A 5 -4.87 -5.45 4.12
C LEU A 5 -5.52 -6.27 3.00
N GLY A 6 -5.04 -6.14 1.76
CA GLY A 6 -5.43 -6.97 0.62
C GLY A 6 -4.95 -8.42 0.71
N ARG A 7 -4.10 -8.75 1.69
CA ARG A 7 -3.56 -10.10 1.92
C ARG A 7 -3.90 -10.68 3.28
N VAL A 8 -3.91 -9.87 4.34
CA VAL A 8 -4.02 -10.33 5.74
C VAL A 8 -5.39 -10.92 6.10
N GLY A 9 -6.39 -10.77 5.23
CA GLY A 9 -7.78 -11.18 5.48
C GLY A 9 -8.77 -10.03 5.56
N GLY A 10 -8.38 -8.82 5.14
CA GLY A 10 -9.24 -7.63 5.11
C GLY A 10 -9.20 -6.78 6.39
N ILE A 11 -9.93 -5.66 6.36
CA ILE A 11 -9.94 -4.65 7.44
C ILE A 11 -10.32 -5.27 8.78
N TRP A 12 -11.35 -6.13 8.80
CA TRP A 12 -11.86 -6.69 10.05
C TRP A 12 -10.86 -7.63 10.73
N GLU A 13 -10.16 -8.45 9.94
CA GLU A 13 -9.13 -9.32 10.47
C GLU A 13 -7.92 -8.51 10.96
N ALA A 14 -7.53 -7.47 10.22
CA ALA A 14 -6.50 -6.52 10.65
C ALA A 14 -6.86 -5.83 11.98
N LYS A 15 -8.13 -5.50 12.22
CA LYS A 15 -8.60 -4.94 13.50
C LYS A 15 -8.39 -5.90 14.68
N LYS A 16 -8.65 -7.20 14.49
CA LYS A 16 -8.37 -8.20 15.53
C LYS A 16 -6.88 -8.30 15.81
N ILE A 17 -6.06 -8.32 14.76
CA ILE A 17 -4.60 -8.34 14.89
C ILE A 17 -4.10 -7.09 15.63
N ALA A 18 -4.66 -5.91 15.35
CA ALA A 18 -4.33 -4.68 16.06
C ALA A 18 -4.63 -4.78 17.55
N ALA A 19 -5.83 -5.27 17.91
CA ALA A 19 -6.21 -5.48 19.31
C ALA A 19 -5.31 -6.52 20.02
N MET A 20 -4.86 -7.56 19.30
CA MET A 20 -3.86 -8.50 19.83
C MET A 20 -2.50 -7.82 20.01
N ALA A 21 -2.09 -6.92 19.13
CA ALA A 21 -0.83 -6.20 19.24
C ALA A 21 -0.80 -5.24 20.45
N GLU A 22 -1.95 -4.65 20.82
CA GLU A 22 -2.07 -3.73 21.96
C GLU A 22 -1.59 -4.37 23.28
N ILE A 23 -1.91 -5.64 23.54
CA ILE A 23 -1.50 -6.31 24.79
C ILE A 23 0.01 -6.65 24.85
N PHE A 24 0.72 -6.47 23.73
CA PHE A 24 2.18 -6.60 23.65
C PHE A 24 2.89 -5.25 23.58
N ASN A 25 2.17 -4.14 23.79
CA ASN A 25 2.69 -2.78 23.59
C ASN A 25 3.29 -2.61 22.18
N ALA A 26 2.70 -3.29 21.19
CA ALA A 26 3.14 -3.27 19.81
C ALA A 26 2.18 -2.45 18.95
N GLU A 27 2.74 -1.80 17.94
CA GLU A 27 2.03 -0.87 17.06
C GLU A 27 1.78 -1.47 15.67
N MET A 28 0.90 -0.83 14.90
CA MET A 28 0.54 -1.19 13.54
C MET A 28 1.11 -0.18 12.55
N ALA A 29 1.68 -0.67 11.46
CA ALA A 29 2.18 0.14 10.35
C ALA A 29 1.74 -0.49 9.01
N PRO A 30 0.51 -0.20 8.52
CA PRO A 30 -0.07 -0.87 7.36
C PRO A 30 0.83 -0.75 6.12
N HIS A 31 1.12 -1.89 5.50
CA HIS A 31 1.96 -1.99 4.31
C HIS A 31 1.18 -1.55 3.06
N LEU A 32 1.87 -0.88 2.13
CA LEU A 32 1.37 -0.51 0.82
C LEU A 32 2.46 -0.64 -0.26
N TYR A 33 2.36 -1.72 -1.02
CA TYR A 33 3.05 -1.87 -2.31
C TYR A 33 2.05 -2.44 -3.32
N ALA A 34 0.99 -1.66 -3.58
CA ALA A 34 -0.14 -2.04 -4.44
C ALA A 34 -0.86 -0.77 -4.92
N GLY A 35 -2.16 -0.88 -5.22
CA GLY A 35 -2.99 0.22 -5.71
C GLY A 35 -3.67 1.07 -4.61
N PRO A 36 -4.34 2.16 -5.01
CA PRO A 36 -4.95 3.13 -4.07
C PRO A 36 -6.17 2.58 -3.31
N VAL A 37 -6.75 1.46 -3.74
CA VAL A 37 -7.87 0.81 -3.02
C VAL A 37 -7.41 0.14 -1.73
N GLU A 38 -6.26 -0.57 -1.75
CA GLU A 38 -5.66 -1.10 -0.51
C GLU A 38 -5.23 0.04 0.41
N TRP A 39 -4.70 1.13 -0.17
CA TRP A 39 -4.35 2.33 0.58
C TRP A 39 -5.56 2.94 1.30
N ALA A 40 -6.71 3.09 0.63
CA ALA A 40 -7.93 3.58 1.26
C ALA A 40 -8.37 2.68 2.45
N ALA A 41 -8.27 1.36 2.29
CA ALA A 41 -8.52 0.42 3.38
C ALA A 41 -7.54 0.60 4.55
N ASN A 42 -6.25 0.82 4.27
CA ASN A 42 -5.23 1.11 5.26
C ASN A 42 -5.54 2.41 6.03
N VAL A 43 -6.00 3.47 5.36
CA VAL A 43 -6.36 4.76 5.99
C VAL A 43 -7.50 4.59 6.99
N HIS A 44 -8.58 3.91 6.59
CA HIS A 44 -9.70 3.64 7.50
C HIS A 44 -9.31 2.75 8.69
N PHE A 45 -8.49 1.74 8.43
CA PHE A 45 -7.93 0.91 9.51
C PHE A 45 -7.10 1.75 10.48
N ALA A 46 -6.17 2.55 9.96
CA ALA A 46 -5.27 3.41 10.71
C ALA A 46 -6.02 4.44 11.57
N ALA A 47 -7.02 5.11 11.01
CA ALA A 47 -7.84 6.09 11.72
C ALA A 47 -8.66 5.49 12.88
N SER A 48 -8.86 4.17 12.89
CA SER A 48 -9.75 3.49 13.83
C SER A 48 -9.04 2.80 15.01
N ILE A 49 -7.71 2.76 15.05
CA ILE A 49 -6.93 2.02 16.05
C ILE A 49 -6.15 2.97 16.98
N PRO A 50 -5.95 2.61 18.26
CA PRO A 50 -5.18 3.44 19.18
C PRO A 50 -3.66 3.25 19.02
N ASN A 51 -3.22 2.14 18.44
CA ASN A 51 -1.81 1.74 18.33
C ASN A 51 -1.27 1.86 16.90
N LEU A 52 -1.66 2.90 16.16
CA LEU A 52 -1.05 3.24 14.88
C LEU A 52 0.35 3.84 15.10
N LEU A 53 1.35 3.34 14.40
CA LEU A 53 2.68 3.98 14.31
C LEU A 53 2.73 4.97 13.14
N ILE A 54 2.60 4.46 11.91
CA ILE A 54 2.63 5.21 10.65
C ILE A 54 1.83 4.45 9.57
N ALA A 55 1.42 5.10 8.48
CA ALA A 55 0.84 4.43 7.32
C ALA A 55 1.74 4.60 6.10
N GLU A 56 2.09 3.50 5.43
CA GLU A 56 2.89 3.56 4.20
C GLU A 56 2.12 4.26 3.07
N THR A 57 2.85 5.04 2.27
CA THR A 57 2.34 5.75 1.10
C THR A 57 3.32 5.58 -0.07
N ILE A 58 2.80 5.59 -1.30
CA ILE A 58 3.62 5.68 -2.50
C ILE A 58 3.60 7.15 -2.92
N GLU A 59 4.69 7.86 -2.65
CA GLU A 59 4.76 9.33 -2.73
C GLU A 59 3.60 9.98 -1.93
N THR A 60 3.10 11.13 -2.38
CA THR A 60 1.85 11.73 -1.87
C THR A 60 0.62 11.15 -2.59
N GLY A 61 0.65 9.82 -2.78
CA GLY A 61 -0.39 9.07 -3.48
C GLY A 61 -0.25 9.05 -4.99
N GLY A 62 0.91 9.39 -5.57
CA GLY A 62 1.33 9.20 -6.98
C GLY A 62 0.38 9.71 -8.09
N ALA A 63 0.91 10.11 -9.25
CA ALA A 63 0.05 10.62 -10.34
C ALA A 63 -1.00 9.60 -10.82
N PHE A 64 -0.62 8.32 -10.94
CA PHE A 64 -1.54 7.27 -11.41
C PHE A 64 -2.52 6.82 -10.32
N HIS A 65 -2.04 6.64 -9.08
CA HIS A 65 -2.87 6.31 -7.92
C HIS A 65 -3.95 7.38 -7.70
N GLN A 66 -3.59 8.66 -7.66
CA GLN A 66 -4.59 9.73 -7.52
C GLN A 66 -5.59 9.76 -8.68
N LYS A 67 -5.13 9.54 -9.93
CA LYS A 67 -6.01 9.48 -11.10
C LYS A 67 -7.04 8.35 -10.98
N LEU A 68 -6.62 7.17 -10.51
CA LEU A 68 -7.49 6.00 -10.33
C LEU A 68 -8.58 6.20 -9.28
N ILE A 69 -8.42 7.13 -8.34
CA ILE A 69 -9.42 7.42 -7.29
C ILE A 69 -9.93 8.86 -7.36
N ARG A 70 -9.85 9.52 -8.52
CA ARG A 70 -10.26 10.92 -8.73
C ARG A 70 -9.79 11.90 -7.65
N ASN A 71 -8.57 11.71 -7.14
CA ASN A 71 -7.97 12.50 -6.07
C ASN A 71 -8.75 12.49 -4.74
N SER A 72 -9.48 11.41 -4.41
CA SER A 72 -10.32 11.38 -3.21
C SER A 72 -9.55 11.45 -1.89
N ILE A 73 -8.36 10.85 -1.80
CA ILE A 73 -7.55 10.88 -0.58
C ILE A 73 -6.64 12.12 -0.59
N LYS A 74 -6.66 12.88 0.51
CA LYS A 74 -5.94 14.13 0.68
C LYS A 74 -4.74 14.00 1.62
N TRP A 75 -3.81 14.92 1.45
CA TRP A 75 -2.53 14.92 2.13
C TRP A 75 -2.16 16.35 2.53
N GLU A 76 -1.71 16.52 3.77
CA GLU A 76 -1.29 17.82 4.33
C GLU A 76 -0.09 17.60 5.25
N ASP A 77 1.02 18.30 4.97
CA ASP A 77 2.20 18.41 5.85
C ASP A 77 2.77 17.10 6.44
N GLY A 78 2.74 16.00 5.70
CA GLY A 78 3.24 14.70 6.21
C GLY A 78 2.13 13.68 6.49
N TYR A 79 0.87 14.11 6.48
CA TYR A 79 -0.25 13.36 7.02
C TYR A 79 -1.32 13.09 5.96
N ILE A 80 -1.92 11.91 6.05
CA ILE A 80 -3.11 11.56 5.29
C ILE A 80 -4.31 12.08 6.08
N ILE A 81 -5.20 12.83 5.43
CA ILE A 81 -6.45 13.24 6.04
C ILE A 81 -7.50 12.14 5.78
N PRO A 82 -8.03 11.48 6.83
CA PRO A 82 -9.04 10.45 6.65
C PRO A 82 -10.25 10.99 5.88
N PRO A 83 -10.76 10.28 4.86
CA PRO A 83 -11.87 10.77 4.06
C PRO A 83 -13.20 10.68 4.83
N GLU A 84 -14.03 11.72 4.70
CA GLU A 84 -15.34 11.83 5.35
C GLU A 84 -16.49 11.25 4.52
N ALA A 85 -16.24 10.92 3.24
CA ALA A 85 -17.25 10.33 2.37
C ALA A 85 -17.53 8.86 2.76
N PRO A 86 -18.76 8.34 2.52
CA PRO A 86 -19.12 6.98 2.90
C PRO A 86 -18.24 5.87 2.28
N GLY A 87 -18.19 4.72 2.94
CA GLY A 87 -17.43 3.55 2.49
C GLY A 87 -15.93 3.77 2.63
N LEU A 88 -15.15 3.39 1.60
CA LEU A 88 -13.71 3.68 1.57
C LEU A 88 -13.40 5.16 1.30
N GLY A 89 -14.42 5.99 1.02
CA GLY A 89 -14.24 7.41 0.75
C GLY A 89 -13.49 7.71 -0.55
N ILE A 90 -13.54 6.79 -1.53
CA ILE A 90 -12.90 6.92 -2.84
C ILE A 90 -13.92 6.84 -3.99
N ASP A 91 -13.65 7.56 -5.07
CA ASP A 91 -14.36 7.45 -6.35
C ASP A 91 -13.43 6.77 -7.36
N PHE A 92 -13.60 5.45 -7.53
CA PHE A 92 -12.73 4.65 -8.39
C PHE A 92 -13.07 4.83 -9.87
N ASP A 93 -12.08 5.24 -10.67
CA ASP A 93 -12.23 5.44 -12.10
C ASP A 93 -11.99 4.13 -12.87
N GLU A 94 -13.07 3.38 -13.12
CA GLU A 94 -13.01 2.12 -13.87
C GLU A 94 -12.53 2.30 -15.32
N ASP A 95 -12.80 3.44 -15.97
CA ASP A 95 -12.38 3.69 -17.35
C ASP A 95 -10.86 3.86 -17.43
N VAL A 96 -10.28 4.56 -16.45
CA VAL A 96 -8.82 4.63 -16.31
C VAL A 96 -8.25 3.24 -16.06
N ALA A 97 -8.85 2.43 -15.18
CA ALA A 97 -8.37 1.08 -14.92
C ALA A 97 -8.41 0.19 -16.19
N ARG A 98 -9.53 0.22 -16.94
CA ARG A 98 -9.73 -0.58 -18.16
C ARG A 98 -8.79 -0.18 -19.30
N THR A 99 -8.39 1.08 -19.36
CA THR A 99 -7.45 1.59 -20.38
C THR A 99 -5.97 1.32 -20.05
N HIS A 100 -5.66 0.77 -18.86
CA HIS A 100 -4.30 0.41 -18.45
C HIS A 100 -4.18 -1.10 -18.14
N PRO A 101 -4.45 -1.99 -19.11
CA PRO A 101 -4.34 -3.42 -18.90
C PRO A 101 -2.86 -3.82 -18.67
N TYR A 102 -2.64 -4.78 -17.77
CA TYR A 102 -1.33 -5.40 -17.64
C TYR A 102 -1.08 -6.36 -18.81
N THR A 103 -0.04 -6.10 -19.60
CA THR A 103 0.34 -6.92 -20.77
C THR A 103 1.68 -7.63 -20.61
N GLY A 104 2.30 -7.53 -19.43
CA GLY A 104 3.57 -8.20 -19.14
C GLY A 104 3.37 -9.67 -18.76
N THR A 105 4.49 -10.37 -18.56
CA THR A 105 4.52 -11.77 -18.13
C THR A 105 5.10 -11.94 -16.72
N ALA A 106 5.64 -10.87 -16.13
CA ALA A 106 6.19 -10.86 -14.79
C ALA A 106 5.07 -10.88 -13.73
N LEU A 107 5.45 -11.27 -12.51
CA LEU A 107 4.58 -11.09 -11.34
C LEU A 107 4.72 -9.66 -10.81
N HIS A 108 3.80 -9.26 -9.92
CA HIS A 108 3.87 -7.97 -9.22
C HIS A 108 5.23 -7.73 -8.54
N LEU A 109 5.75 -8.76 -7.87
CA LEU A 109 7.11 -8.81 -7.36
C LEU A 109 7.69 -10.19 -7.65
N GLN A 110 8.99 -10.23 -7.94
CA GLN A 110 9.75 -11.45 -8.18
C GLN A 110 11.07 -11.39 -7.42
N MET A 111 11.51 -12.54 -6.93
CA MET A 111 12.83 -12.66 -6.32
C MET A 111 13.84 -12.99 -7.40
N GLN A 112 15.02 -12.36 -7.34
CA GLN A 112 16.17 -12.79 -8.12
C GLN A 112 16.54 -14.23 -7.72
N GLU A 113 16.80 -15.09 -8.72
CA GLU A 113 17.18 -16.49 -8.48
C GLU A 113 18.67 -16.64 -8.14
N ALA A 114 19.52 -15.81 -8.76
CA ALA A 114 20.95 -15.82 -8.50
C ALA A 114 21.26 -15.42 -7.04
N PRO A 115 22.30 -16.02 -6.43
CA PRO A 115 22.75 -15.63 -5.10
C PRO A 115 23.38 -14.23 -5.12
N CYS A 116 23.60 -13.69 -3.91
CA CYS A 116 24.38 -12.47 -3.69
C CYS A 116 25.76 -12.58 -4.35
N ASP A 117 26.14 -11.59 -5.16
CA ASP A 117 27.46 -11.48 -5.78
C ASP A 117 28.43 -10.76 -4.83
N TYR A 118 29.49 -11.45 -4.42
CA TYR A 118 30.53 -10.92 -3.52
C TYR A 118 31.72 -10.27 -4.23
N ARG A 119 31.75 -10.28 -5.57
CA ARG A 119 32.86 -9.78 -6.40
C ARG A 119 32.49 -8.53 -7.19
N HIS A 120 31.31 -8.51 -7.80
CA HIS A 120 30.90 -7.45 -8.75
C HIS A 120 29.83 -6.49 -8.19
N GLY A 121 29.36 -6.74 -6.96
CA GLY A 121 28.33 -5.94 -6.30
C GLY A 121 26.91 -6.39 -6.63
N ASN A 122 25.96 -6.05 -5.75
CA ASN A 122 24.54 -6.41 -5.89
C ASN A 122 23.75 -5.15 -6.21
N ARG A 123 22.83 -5.22 -7.17
CA ARG A 123 21.87 -4.15 -7.45
C ARG A 123 20.54 -4.49 -6.79
N PHE A 124 20.08 -3.63 -5.89
CA PHE A 124 18.76 -3.71 -5.32
C PHE A 124 17.90 -2.57 -5.89
N GLU A 125 16.95 -2.90 -6.75
CA GLU A 125 16.11 -1.93 -7.45
C GLU A 125 14.76 -1.70 -6.75
N GLY A 126 14.63 -2.14 -5.49
CA GLY A 126 13.47 -1.82 -4.65
C GLY A 126 12.12 -2.34 -5.16
N GLY A 127 12.13 -3.38 -6.01
CA GLY A 127 10.92 -3.96 -6.61
C GLY A 127 10.45 -3.32 -7.91
N ALA A 128 11.06 -2.22 -8.37
CA ALA A 128 10.77 -1.65 -9.68
C ALA A 128 11.37 -2.54 -10.80
N PRO A 129 10.73 -2.65 -11.98
CA PRO A 129 11.29 -3.37 -13.12
C PRO A 129 12.60 -2.70 -13.56
N SER A 130 13.63 -3.49 -13.84
CA SER A 130 14.89 -2.96 -14.36
C SER A 130 14.67 -2.36 -15.75
N SER A 131 15.21 -1.17 -15.96
CA SER A 131 15.20 -0.52 -17.28
C SER A 131 16.30 -1.03 -18.21
N ILE A 132 16.95 -2.15 -17.88
CA ILE A 132 18.10 -2.70 -18.60
C ILE A 132 17.72 -4.07 -19.16
N THR A 133 17.42 -4.10 -20.46
CA THR A 133 17.51 -5.29 -21.32
C THR A 133 18.96 -5.57 -21.69
#